data_AF-A0A397VME6-F1
#
_entry.id   AF-A0A397VME6-F1
#
_cell.length_a   1.000
_cell.length_b   1.000
_cell.length_c   1.000
_cell.angle_alpha   90.00
_cell.angle_beta   90.00
_cell.angle_gamma   90.00
#
_symmetry.space_group_name_H-M   'P 1'
#
loop_
_entity.id
_entity.type
_entity.pdbx_description
1 polymer ?
#
loop_
_entity_poly.entity_id
_entity_poly.type
_entity_poly.pdbx_seq_one_letter_code
_entity_poly.pdbx_strand_id
1 'polypeptide(L)'
;MANLYETVITELSSYNNNDQISSPINVPYEPLQDYQAQTAVTYQCLLQSNRTGNQKALLWHAYYLGELLEMMPPEQRALCVKQLTRYYVTSAVRIYYIFRKWGTTKISQTKKLKLPVIYKLKVKDYRRVVN
;
A
#
# COMPACT_ATOMS: atom_id res chain seq x y z
N MET A 1 -21.37 -11.73 -7.76
CA MET A 1 -20.32 -10.94 -7.07
C MET A 1 -18.97 -11.50 -7.47
N ALA A 2 -18.07 -10.70 -8.03
CA ALA A 2 -16.71 -11.15 -8.32
C ALA A 2 -15.98 -11.53 -7.02
N ASN A 3 -15.31 -12.68 -7.02
CA ASN A 3 -14.51 -13.12 -5.88
C ASN A 3 -13.33 -12.15 -5.69
N LEU A 4 -13.23 -11.50 -4.51
CA LEU A 4 -12.17 -10.51 -4.22
C LEU A 4 -10.77 -11.10 -4.41
N TYR A 5 -10.59 -12.38 -4.10
CA TYR A 5 -9.32 -13.08 -4.35
C TYR A 5 -8.99 -13.13 -5.84
N GLU A 6 -9.95 -13.53 -6.69
CA GLU A 6 -9.76 -13.60 -8.14
C GLU A 6 -9.45 -12.22 -8.74
N THR A 7 -10.11 -11.17 -8.25
CA THR A 7 -9.80 -9.80 -8.66
C THR A 7 -8.34 -9.42 -8.35
N VAL A 8 -7.86 -9.74 -7.13
CA VAL A 8 -6.49 -9.44 -6.73
C VAL A 8 -5.48 -10.24 -7.55
N ILE A 9 -5.66 -11.55 -7.68
CA ILE A 9 -4.75 -12.41 -8.44
C ILE A 9 -4.74 -12.05 -9.93
N THR A 10 -5.91 -11.82 -10.54
CA THR A 10 -5.99 -11.45 -11.95
C THR A 10 -5.21 -10.16 -12.22
N GLU A 11 -5.38 -9.13 -11.39
CA GLU A 11 -4.65 -7.86 -11.55
C GLU A 11 -3.13 -8.02 -11.35
N LEU A 12 -2.70 -8.83 -10.38
CA LEU A 12 -1.27 -9.05 -10.12
C LEU A 12 -0.59 -9.92 -11.19
N SER A 13 -1.30 -10.94 -11.68
CA SER A 13 -0.84 -11.86 -12.74
C SER A 13 -0.93 -11.26 -14.15
N SER A 14 -1.73 -10.20 -14.34
CA SER A 14 -1.78 -9.48 -15.61
C SER A 14 -0.41 -8.90 -15.94
N TYR A 15 0.23 -9.42 -16.98
CA TYR A 15 1.50 -8.94 -17.49
C TYR A 15 1.22 -7.94 -18.62
N ASN A 16 1.41 -6.64 -18.38
CA ASN A 16 1.34 -5.62 -19.41
C ASN A 16 2.76 -5.24 -19.84
N ASN A 17 3.11 -5.59 -21.07
CA ASN A 17 4.42 -5.31 -21.69
C ASN A 17 4.64 -3.83 -22.07
N ASN A 18 3.68 -2.94 -21.84
CA ASN A 18 3.62 -1.66 -22.56
C ASN A 18 3.97 -0.38 -21.78
N ASP A 19 4.35 -0.44 -20.50
CA ASP A 19 4.67 0.78 -19.76
C ASP A 19 6.17 0.84 -19.40
N GLN A 20 6.96 1.30 -20.37
CA GLN A 20 8.28 1.89 -20.11
C GLN A 20 8.11 3.22 -19.35
N ILE A 21 8.95 3.37 -18.32
CA ILE A 21 9.22 4.60 -17.55
C ILE A 21 8.14 4.97 -16.53
N SER A 22 8.26 4.43 -15.32
CA SER A 22 7.83 5.15 -14.11
C SER A 22 9.00 6.03 -13.66
N SER A 23 8.87 7.35 -13.77
CA SER A 23 9.77 8.25 -13.04
C SER A 23 9.68 7.89 -11.55
N PRO A 24 10.81 7.77 -10.84
CA PRO A 24 10.77 7.58 -9.40
C PRO A 24 10.01 8.77 -8.80
N ILE A 25 8.89 8.48 -8.14
CA ILE A 25 8.28 9.45 -7.23
C ILE A 25 9.39 9.77 -6.24
N ASN A 26 9.80 11.04 -6.17
CA ASN A 26 10.84 11.48 -5.25
C ASN A 26 10.29 11.32 -3.83
N VAL A 27 10.56 10.17 -3.22
CA VAL A 27 10.20 9.89 -1.83
C VAL A 27 11.18 10.70 -0.99
N PRO A 28 10.72 11.58 -0.10
CA PRO A 28 11.60 12.28 0.81
C PRO A 28 12.10 11.28 1.86
N TYR A 29 13.13 10.50 1.52
CA TYR A 29 13.85 9.67 2.48
C TYR A 29 15.02 10.48 3.03
N GLU A 30 14.77 11.20 4.12
CA GLU A 30 15.83 11.75 4.96
C GLU A 30 16.07 10.82 6.17
N PRO A 31 17.27 10.22 6.34
CA PRO A 31 17.54 9.15 7.31
C PRO A 31 17.49 9.55 8.80
N LEU A 32 17.02 10.76 9.14
CA LEU A 32 17.20 11.36 10.47
C LEU A 32 15.90 11.89 11.11
N GLN A 33 14.72 11.59 10.57
CA GLN A 33 13.46 12.20 11.02
C GLN A 33 12.49 11.26 11.76
N ASP A 34 11.83 11.86 12.76
CA ASP A 34 10.71 11.37 13.57
C ASP A 34 9.71 10.49 12.78
N TYR A 35 9.60 9.21 13.19
CA TYR A 35 8.65 8.25 12.62
C TYR A 35 7.21 8.76 12.66
N GLN A 36 6.85 9.56 13.67
CA GLN A 36 5.50 10.13 13.76
C GLN A 36 5.28 11.16 12.66
N ALA A 37 6.22 12.08 12.45
CA ALA A 37 6.15 13.05 11.36
C ALA A 37 6.06 12.36 9.98
N GLN A 38 6.90 11.35 9.72
CA GLN A 38 6.86 10.60 8.46
C GLN A 38 5.54 9.85 8.26
N THR A 39 5.04 9.22 9.33
CA THR A 39 3.73 8.55 9.31
C THR A 39 2.62 9.55 9.01
N ALA A 40 2.62 10.70 9.68
CA ALA A 40 1.61 11.74 9.52
C ALA A 40 1.60 12.30 8.09
N VAL A 41 2.77 12.66 7.54
CA VAL A 41 2.92 13.15 6.16
C VAL A 41 2.45 12.10 5.15
N THR A 42 2.92 10.86 5.29
CA THR A 42 2.54 9.76 4.38
C THR A 42 1.04 9.48 4.43
N TYR A 43 0.46 9.52 5.64
CA TYR A 43 -0.98 9.34 5.83
C TYR A 43 -1.79 10.49 5.22
N GLN A 44 -1.34 11.74 5.35
CA GLN A 44 -1.98 12.88 4.71
C GLN A 44 -1.94 12.76 3.18
N CYS A 45 -0.80 12.39 2.58
CA CYS A 45 -0.69 12.15 1.13
C CYS A 45 -1.62 11.01 0.67
N LEU A 46 -1.76 9.97 1.48
CA LEU A 46 -2.68 8.86 1.25
C LEU A 46 -4.14 9.36 1.25
N LEU A 47 -4.54 10.12 2.27
CA LEU A 47 -5.88 10.70 2.35
C LEU A 47 -6.17 11.64 1.18
N GLN A 48 -5.20 12.48 0.80
CA GLN A 48 -5.32 13.38 -0.34
C GLN A 48 -5.50 12.61 -1.65
N SER A 49 -4.71 11.57 -1.88
CA SER A 49 -4.83 10.71 -3.07
C SER A 49 -6.17 9.99 -3.14
N ASN A 50 -6.74 9.62 -1.98
CA ASN A 50 -8.07 9.03 -1.90
C ASN A 50 -9.16 10.05 -2.27
N ARG A 51 -9.03 11.31 -1.83
CA ARG A 51 -9.97 12.40 -2.14
C ARG A 51 -9.94 12.80 -3.61
N THR A 52 -8.76 12.85 -4.21
CA THR A 52 -8.58 13.22 -5.64
C THR A 52 -8.87 12.06 -6.60
N GLY A 53 -9.13 10.85 -6.08
CA GLY A 53 -9.36 9.66 -6.91
C GLY A 53 -8.10 9.14 -7.61
N ASN A 54 -6.90 9.62 -7.24
CA ASN A 54 -5.65 9.15 -7.82
C ASN A 54 -5.27 7.77 -7.25
N GLN A 55 -5.80 6.72 -7.86
CA GLN A 55 -5.64 5.34 -7.40
C GLN A 55 -4.18 4.87 -7.35
N LYS A 56 -3.33 5.29 -8.30
CA LYS A 56 -1.92 4.90 -8.33
C LYS A 56 -1.16 5.54 -7.18
N ALA A 57 -1.29 6.85 -6.99
CA ALA A 57 -0.66 7.55 -5.86
C ALA A 57 -1.17 6.99 -4.52
N LEU A 58 -2.46 6.67 -4.44
CA LEU A 58 -3.08 6.07 -3.27
C LEU A 58 -2.44 4.72 -2.89
N LEU A 59 -2.20 3.84 -3.88
CA LEU A 59 -1.53 2.55 -3.64
C LEU A 59 -0.05 2.73 -3.30
N TRP A 60 0.64 3.69 -3.92
CA TRP A 60 2.03 4.04 -3.60
C TRP A 60 2.16 4.51 -2.15
N HIS A 61 1.38 5.50 -1.73
CA HIS A 61 1.42 5.98 -0.34
C HIS A 61 0.99 4.89 0.66
N ALA A 62 0.05 4.02 0.28
CA ALA A 62 -0.31 2.88 1.13
C ALA A 62 0.81 1.84 1.25
N TYR A 63 1.57 1.60 0.18
CA TYR A 63 2.76 0.75 0.22
C TYR A 63 3.81 1.34 1.16
N TYR A 64 4.16 2.61 1.00
CA TYR A 64 5.15 3.28 1.86
C TYR A 64 4.70 3.37 3.31
N LEU A 65 3.42 3.65 3.57
CA LEU A 65 2.89 3.64 4.93
C LEU A 65 3.01 2.25 5.57
N GLY A 66 2.74 1.19 4.81
CA GLY A 66 2.90 -0.18 5.30
C GLY A 66 4.36 -0.54 5.56
N GLU A 67 5.27 -0.12 4.67
CA GLU A 67 6.71 -0.30 4.84
C GLU A 67 7.23 0.42 6.10
N LEU A 68 6.86 1.70 6.28
CA LEU A 68 7.21 2.47 7.47
C LEU A 68 6.75 1.75 8.74
N LEU A 69 5.49 1.29 8.78
CA LEU A 69 4.92 0.59 9.93
C LEU A 69 5.61 -0.74 10.22
N GLU A 70 6.12 -1.46 9.21
CA GLU A 70 6.83 -2.73 9.40
C GLU A 70 8.31 -2.55 9.75
N MET A 71 8.95 -1.47 9.29
CA MET A 71 10.38 -1.20 9.52
C MET A 71 10.65 -0.51 10.87
N MET A 72 9.67 0.19 11.44
CA MET A 72 9.86 0.92 12.69
C MET A 72 9.84 0.00 13.93
N PRO A 73 10.54 0.39 15.03
CA PRO A 73 10.50 -0.34 16.29
C PRO A 73 9.07 -0.48 16.84
N PRO A 74 8.74 -1.57 17.57
CA PRO A 74 7.38 -1.82 18.05
C PRO A 74 6.77 -0.69 18.89
N GLU A 75 7.59 0.00 19.70
CA GLU A 75 7.17 1.13 20.53
C GLU A 75 6.74 2.33 19.68
N GLN A 76 7.55 2.68 18.67
CA GLN A 76 7.26 3.75 17.72
C GLN A 76 6.04 3.41 16.86
N ARG A 77 5.91 2.14 16.47
CA ARG A 77 4.73 1.62 15.77
C ARG A 77 3.46 1.80 16.55
N ALA A 78 3.46 1.48 17.84
CA ALA A 78 2.29 1.65 18.68
C ALA A 78 1.84 3.11 18.76
N LEU A 79 2.78 4.06 18.80
CA LEU A 79 2.48 5.50 18.79
C LEU A 79 1.92 5.95 17.44
N CYS A 80 2.53 5.54 16.34
CA CYS A 80 2.11 5.90 14.98
C CYS A 80 0.73 5.33 14.64
N VAL A 81 0.47 4.06 14.99
CA VAL A 81 -0.82 3.39 14.74
C VAL A 81 -1.98 4.07 15.45
N LYS A 82 -1.76 4.67 16.63
CA LYS A 82 -2.82 5.43 17.35
C LYS A 82 -3.35 6.62 16.55
N GLN A 83 -2.56 7.16 15.63
CA GLN A 83 -2.95 8.31 14.80
C GLN A 83 -3.68 7.89 13.51
N LEU A 84 -3.76 6.58 13.23
CA LEU A 84 -4.30 6.02 11.99
C LEU A 84 -5.60 5.27 12.27
N THR A 85 -6.50 5.23 11.28
CA THR A 85 -7.67 4.35 11.41
C THR A 85 -7.29 2.90 11.14
N ARG A 86 -7.97 1.96 11.80
CA ARG A 86 -7.79 0.52 11.59
C ARG A 86 -7.85 0.12 10.11
N TYR A 87 -8.72 0.78 9.35
CA TYR A 87 -8.86 0.56 7.91
C TYR A 87 -7.55 0.83 7.16
N TYR A 88 -6.92 1.98 7.39
CA TYR A 88 -5.69 2.35 6.71
C TYR A 88 -4.50 1.52 7.19
N VAL A 89 -4.39 1.25 8.48
CA VAL A 89 -3.33 0.36 9.03
C VAL A 89 -3.39 -1.01 8.37
N THR A 90 -4.56 -1.65 8.40
CA THR A 90 -4.75 -3.00 7.85
C THR A 90 -4.47 -3.02 6.35
N SER A 91 -4.94 -2.00 5.62
CA SER A 91 -4.78 -1.96 4.17
C SER A 91 -3.34 -1.68 3.76
N ALA A 92 -2.66 -0.75 4.44
CA ALA A 92 -1.27 -0.38 4.17
C ALA A 92 -0.32 -1.57 4.39
N VAL A 93 -0.42 -2.25 5.53
CA VAL A 93 0.39 -3.45 5.83
C VAL A 93 0.16 -4.55 4.78
N ARG A 94 -1.10 -4.80 4.40
CA ARG A 94 -1.41 -5.80 3.37
C ARG A 94 -0.86 -5.42 2.00
N ILE A 95 -1.01 -4.16 1.60
CA ILE A 95 -0.47 -3.62 0.34
C ILE A 95 1.05 -3.78 0.32
N TYR A 96 1.73 -3.43 1.42
CA TYR A 96 3.17 -3.61 1.56
C TYR A 96 3.59 -5.06 1.28
N TYR A 97 3.02 -6.04 1.99
CA TYR A 97 3.39 -7.44 1.76
C TYR A 97 3.00 -7.99 0.38
N ILE A 98 1.87 -7.56 -0.18
CA ILE A 98 1.46 -7.95 -1.54
C ILE A 98 2.51 -7.45 -2.55
N PHE A 99 2.83 -6.16 -2.55
CA PHE A 99 3.76 -5.61 -3.54
C PHE A 99 5.22 -5.88 -3.22
N ARG A 100 5.56 -6.23 -1.98
CA ARG A 100 6.88 -6.79 -1.62
C ARG A 100 7.10 -8.13 -2.30
N LYS A 101 6.08 -9.00 -2.40
CA LYS A 101 6.17 -10.29 -3.12
C LYS A 101 6.13 -10.11 -4.64
N TRP A 102 5.17 -9.32 -5.13
CA TRP A 102 4.86 -9.24 -6.56
C TRP A 102 5.66 -8.15 -7.32
N GLY A 103 6.35 -7.27 -6.60
CA GLY A 103 7.09 -6.14 -7.13
C GLY A 103 6.28 -4.84 -7.16
N THR A 104 6.91 -3.72 -6.78
CA THR A 104 6.28 -2.41 -6.75
C THR A 104 5.93 -1.86 -8.14
N THR A 105 6.58 -2.35 -9.20
CA THR A 105 6.22 -2.04 -10.60
C THR A 105 4.77 -2.41 -10.91
N LYS A 106 4.23 -3.44 -10.23
CA LYS A 106 2.83 -3.82 -10.36
C LYS A 106 1.87 -2.74 -9.88
N ILE A 107 2.25 -1.89 -8.92
CA ILE A 107 1.42 -0.76 -8.46
C ILE A 107 1.03 0.13 -9.63
N SER A 108 2.02 0.50 -10.46
CA SER A 108 1.82 1.33 -11.65
C SER A 108 0.97 0.65 -12.73
N GLN A 109 0.96 -0.69 -12.78
CA GLN A 109 0.24 -1.50 -13.76
C GLN A 109 -1.20 -1.84 -13.34
N THR A 110 -1.54 -1.77 -12.04
CA THR A 110 -2.90 -2.09 -11.57
C THR A 110 -3.92 -1.05 -12.06
N LYS A 111 -5.10 -1.53 -12.44
CA LYS A 111 -6.22 -0.67 -12.87
C LYS A 111 -7.43 -0.79 -11.95
N LYS A 112 -7.68 -1.99 -11.41
CA LYS A 112 -8.89 -2.29 -10.62
C LYS A 112 -8.61 -2.51 -9.14
N LEU A 113 -7.33 -2.60 -8.75
CA LEU A 113 -6.97 -2.80 -7.36
C LEU A 113 -7.26 -1.54 -6.55
N LYS A 114 -8.11 -1.67 -5.52
CA LYS A 114 -8.50 -0.56 -4.62
C LYS A 114 -8.30 -0.96 -3.16
N LEU A 115 -8.02 0.01 -2.30
CA LEU A 115 -7.88 -0.22 -0.84
C LEU A 115 -9.06 -1.00 -0.23
N PRO A 116 -10.35 -0.73 -0.56
CA PRO A 116 -11.46 -1.49 0.00
C PRO A 116 -11.42 -2.98 -0.36
N VAL A 117 -10.89 -3.33 -1.54
CA VAL A 117 -10.73 -4.73 -1.97
C VAL A 117 -9.69 -5.42 -1.10
N ILE A 118 -8.55 -4.76 -0.89
CA ILE A 118 -7.47 -5.29 -0.05
C ILE A 118 -7.88 -5.39 1.42
N TYR A 119 -8.59 -4.38 1.93
CA TYR A 119 -9.11 -4.38 3.30
C TYR A 119 -10.09 -5.55 3.54
N LYS A 120 -11.02 -5.77 2.61
CA LYS A 120 -12.05 -6.81 2.71
C LYS A 120 -11.54 -8.22 2.38
N LEU A 121 -10.30 -8.35 1.90
CA LEU A 121 -9.72 -9.65 1.60
C LEU A 121 -9.70 -10.53 2.86
N LYS A 122 -10.19 -11.76 2.77
CA LYS A 122 -10.19 -12.68 3.92
C LYS A 122 -8.75 -13.04 4.24
N VAL A 123 -8.45 -13.28 5.52
CA VAL A 123 -7.08 -13.62 5.97
C VAL A 123 -6.51 -14.82 5.21
N LYS A 124 -7.33 -15.85 4.96
CA LYS A 124 -6.93 -17.03 4.16
C LYS A 124 -6.52 -16.67 2.72
N ASP A 125 -7.26 -15.77 2.09
CA ASP A 125 -7.04 -15.38 0.70
C ASP A 125 -5.84 -14.45 0.59
N TYR A 126 -5.71 -13.52 1.54
CA TYR A 126 -4.52 -12.68 1.69
C TYR A 126 -3.26 -13.53 1.84
N ARG A 127 -3.26 -14.53 2.72
CA ARG A 127 -2.12 -15.46 2.89
C ARG A 127 -1.76 -16.17 1.59
N ARG A 128 -2.74 -16.61 0.79
CA ARG A 128 -2.49 -17.22 -0.52
C ARG A 128 -1.89 -16.24 -1.54
N VAL A 129 -2.17 -14.94 -1.42
CA VAL A 129 -1.58 -13.93 -2.30
C VAL A 129 -0.10 -13.67 -1.93
N VAL A 130 0.22 -13.61 -0.63
CA VAL A 130 1.55 -13.21 -0.12
C VAL A 130 2.51 -14.36 0.21
N ASN A 131 2.04 -15.60 0.26
CA ASN A 131 2.86 -16.82 0.34
C ASN A 131 2.90 -17.45 -1.04
#